data_AF-A0A960N1Z5-F1
#
_entry.id   AF-A0A960N1Z5-F1
#
_cell.length_a   1.000
_cell.length_b   1.000
_cell.length_c   1.000
_cell.angle_alpha   90.00
_cell.angle_beta   90.00
_cell.angle_gamma   90.00
#
_symmetry.space_group_name_H-M   'P 1'
#
loop_
_entity.id
_entity.type
_entity.pdbx_description
1 polymer ?
#
loop_
_entity_poly.entity_id
_entity_poly.type
_entity_poly.pdbx_seq_one_letter_code
_entity_poly.pdbx_strand_id
1 'polypeptide(L)'
;MKRILFLIAGWLIGQCGSWAISPDNQPSADNSVEAELKSFRVHEDFEMSLFADESLGFANPIAIQWDHRGRLWVLCTLAYAQLRPGEVPDDKLYILEDTDGDGRADRSIVFADGLDMPTGFALGHGGAWIAVGPDLIHVRDADGDDRADQREVVLTGFGTGDTHQNISNLIFDAGGFLYFSQGLHSFSQVETPWGVSRGDTAGFWRFDPRVTRLDPFGFPSKVSQNPCGVALDRWGALFVKSNGPHLCFATPGLIATTHPRELMQFAQVGQTPGKSMGGDIVESAHLPDWIQ
;
A
#
# COMPACT_ATOMS: atom_id res chain seq x y z
N MET A 1 12.52 15.49 -23.83
CA MET A 1 11.35 14.58 -23.99
C MET A 1 10.69 14.56 -22.63
N LYS A 2 9.50 15.16 -22.48
CA LYS A 2 8.82 15.28 -21.17
C LYS A 2 8.34 13.89 -20.73
N ARG A 3 8.34 13.62 -19.42
CA ARG A 3 8.06 12.28 -18.86
C ARG A 3 6.82 12.31 -17.98
N ILE A 4 5.98 11.30 -18.17
CA ILE A 4 4.61 11.22 -17.64
C ILE A 4 4.60 10.73 -16.19
N LEU A 5 3.93 11.48 -15.32
CA LEU A 5 3.47 11.06 -14.00
C LEU A 5 1.96 10.76 -14.10
N PHE A 6 1.53 9.60 -13.64
CA PHE A 6 0.15 9.15 -13.76
C PHE A 6 -0.69 9.62 -12.57
N LEU A 7 -1.83 10.25 -12.87
CA LEU A 7 -2.87 10.57 -11.90
C LEU A 7 -4.02 9.57 -11.98
N ILE A 8 -4.54 9.21 -10.80
CA ILE A 8 -5.84 8.57 -10.63
C ILE A 8 -6.71 9.53 -9.81
N ALA A 9 -7.87 9.92 -10.35
CA ALA A 9 -8.84 10.75 -9.64
C ALA A 9 -9.91 9.86 -8.96
N GLY A 10 -10.36 10.25 -7.76
CA GLY A 10 -11.34 9.52 -6.95
C GLY A 10 -12.17 10.47 -6.07
N TRP A 11 -13.51 10.38 -6.13
CA TRP A 11 -14.44 11.11 -5.26
C TRP A 11 -14.35 10.70 -3.78
N LEU A 12 -13.79 11.58 -2.94
CA LEU A 12 -13.88 11.49 -1.48
C LEU A 12 -15.28 11.90 -0.99
N ILE A 13 -16.22 10.95 -0.88
CA ILE A 13 -17.44 11.14 -0.09
C ILE A 13 -17.23 10.58 1.31
N GLY A 14 -16.74 11.43 2.19
CA GLY A 14 -16.68 11.19 3.62
C GLY A 14 -16.35 12.49 4.33
N GLN A 15 -17.19 12.90 5.30
CA GLN A 15 -16.83 13.94 6.26
C GLN A 15 -15.71 13.41 7.17
N CYS A 16 -14.50 13.36 6.64
CA CYS A 16 -13.27 13.25 7.40
C CYS A 16 -12.26 14.05 6.58
N GLY A 17 -11.69 15.10 7.16
CA GLY A 17 -10.76 15.99 6.46
C GLY A 17 -9.69 15.19 5.75
N SER A 18 -9.77 15.15 4.42
CA SER A 18 -8.70 14.64 3.58
C SER A 18 -7.52 15.59 3.77
N TRP A 19 -6.44 15.07 4.35
CA TRP A 19 -5.15 15.74 4.40
C TRP A 19 -4.35 15.47 3.11
N ALA A 20 -5.03 15.38 1.96
CA ALA A 20 -4.38 15.69 0.70
C ALA A 20 -4.02 17.17 0.77
N ILE A 21 -2.76 17.50 0.49
CA ILE A 21 -2.19 18.84 0.69
C ILE A 21 -2.86 19.82 -0.29
N SER A 22 -4.04 20.34 0.04
CA SER A 22 -4.41 21.68 -0.38
C SER A 22 -3.64 22.66 0.51
N PRO A 23 -2.90 23.63 -0.03
CA PRO A 23 -2.14 24.62 0.75
C PRO A 23 -2.97 25.37 1.82
N ASP A 24 -4.30 25.36 1.69
CA ASP A 24 -5.25 26.11 2.51
C ASP A 24 -6.27 25.23 3.27
N ASN A 25 -6.16 23.90 3.18
CA ASN A 25 -7.05 22.95 3.87
C ASN A 25 -8.55 23.14 3.55
N GLN A 26 -8.89 23.73 2.39
CA GLN A 26 -10.27 23.81 1.91
C GLN A 26 -10.59 22.65 0.95
N PRO A 27 -11.80 22.06 1.01
CA PRO A 27 -12.25 21.11 0.00
C PRO A 27 -12.20 21.77 -1.38
N SER A 28 -11.67 21.06 -2.39
CA SER A 28 -11.74 21.57 -3.77
C SER A 28 -13.20 21.77 -4.15
N ALA A 29 -13.53 22.96 -4.68
CA ALA A 29 -14.86 23.26 -5.18
C ALA A 29 -15.14 22.60 -6.54
N ASP A 30 -14.08 22.21 -7.27
CA ASP A 30 -14.12 21.55 -8.56
C ASP A 30 -13.08 20.42 -8.58
N ASN A 31 -13.56 19.19 -8.51
CA ASN A 31 -12.77 17.97 -8.54
C ASN A 31 -12.80 17.28 -9.92
N SER A 32 -13.15 18.02 -10.98
CA SER A 32 -13.02 17.50 -12.34
C SER A 32 -11.55 17.23 -12.67
N VAL A 33 -11.31 16.25 -13.55
CA VAL A 33 -9.96 15.93 -14.04
C VAL A 33 -9.23 17.18 -14.56
N GLU A 34 -9.93 18.06 -15.27
CA GLU A 34 -9.33 19.29 -15.81
C GLU A 34 -8.90 20.26 -14.70
N ALA A 35 -9.71 20.42 -13.65
CA ALA A 35 -9.39 21.27 -12.51
C ALA A 35 -8.23 20.72 -11.69
N GLU A 36 -8.24 19.41 -11.42
CA GLU A 36 -7.17 18.72 -10.69
C GLU A 36 -5.84 18.78 -11.45
N LEU A 37 -5.84 18.51 -12.77
CA LEU A 37 -4.61 18.60 -13.57
C LEU A 37 -3.98 19.99 -13.55
N LYS A 38 -4.80 21.05 -13.48
CA LYS A 38 -4.32 22.45 -13.36
C LYS A 38 -3.82 22.79 -11.96
N SER A 39 -4.20 22.02 -10.92
CA SER A 39 -3.85 22.29 -9.53
C SER A 39 -2.42 21.84 -9.20
N PHE A 40 -1.90 20.83 -9.92
CA PHE A 40 -0.58 20.28 -9.64
C PHE A 40 0.57 21.25 -9.90
N ARG A 41 1.54 21.22 -8.99
CA ARG A 41 2.86 21.82 -9.20
C ARG A 41 3.82 20.72 -9.59
N VAL A 42 4.18 20.70 -10.87
CA VAL A 42 5.06 19.69 -11.45
C VAL A 42 6.41 20.34 -11.77
N HIS A 43 7.51 19.64 -11.47
CA HIS A 43 8.85 20.10 -11.85
C HIS A 43 8.99 20.11 -13.39
N GLU A 44 9.78 21.03 -13.95
CA GLU A 44 9.82 21.29 -15.41
C GLU A 44 10.23 20.09 -16.27
N ASP A 45 10.94 19.12 -15.68
CA ASP A 45 11.35 17.87 -16.33
C ASP A 45 10.22 16.81 -16.43
N PHE A 46 9.10 17.04 -15.75
CA PHE A 46 7.96 16.12 -15.69
C PHE A 46 6.70 16.73 -16.31
N GLU A 47 5.83 15.84 -16.75
CA GLU A 47 4.48 16.13 -17.23
C GLU A 47 3.51 15.24 -16.46
N MET A 48 2.34 15.76 -16.11
CA MET A 48 1.28 14.96 -15.49
C MET A 48 0.28 14.57 -16.57
N SER A 49 -0.09 13.29 -16.63
CA SER A 49 -1.22 12.83 -17.45
C SER A 49 -2.20 12.02 -16.62
N LEU A 50 -3.46 12.04 -17.06
CA LEU A 50 -4.46 11.13 -16.53
C LEU A 50 -4.24 9.73 -17.12
N PHE A 51 -4.12 8.73 -16.26
CA PHE A 51 -4.16 7.32 -16.70
C PHE A 51 -5.59 6.78 -16.66
N ALA A 52 -6.30 7.02 -15.56
CA ALA A 52 -7.63 6.46 -15.30
C ALA A 52 -8.44 7.37 -14.37
N ASP A 53 -9.76 7.36 -14.53
CA ASP A 53 -10.72 8.05 -13.67
C ASP A 53 -11.96 7.18 -13.40
N GLU A 54 -12.88 7.69 -12.57
CA GLU A 54 -14.04 6.95 -12.08
C GLU A 54 -15.04 6.55 -13.17
N SER A 55 -14.94 7.09 -14.38
CA SER A 55 -15.71 6.63 -15.54
C SER A 55 -15.47 5.14 -15.86
N LEU A 56 -14.35 4.57 -15.40
CA LEU A 56 -14.02 3.15 -15.47
C LEU A 56 -14.64 2.31 -14.34
N GLY A 57 -15.48 2.90 -13.48
CA GLY A 57 -16.29 2.16 -12.50
C GLY A 57 -15.59 1.79 -11.18
N PHE A 58 -14.48 2.45 -10.85
CA PHE A 58 -13.81 2.34 -9.55
C PHE A 58 -13.82 3.70 -8.82
N ALA A 59 -13.65 3.68 -7.50
CA ALA A 59 -13.57 4.88 -6.68
C ALA A 59 -12.75 4.61 -5.41
N ASN A 60 -12.30 5.66 -4.72
CA ASN A 60 -11.52 5.56 -3.47
C ASN A 60 -10.31 4.60 -3.55
N PRO A 61 -9.37 4.82 -4.49
CA PRO A 61 -8.14 4.04 -4.53
C PRO A 61 -7.33 4.23 -3.23
N ILE A 62 -6.86 3.14 -2.63
CA ILE A 62 -6.02 3.17 -1.41
C ILE A 62 -4.62 2.57 -1.62
N ALA A 63 -4.47 1.69 -2.59
CA ALA A 63 -3.18 1.15 -3.01
C ALA A 63 -3.19 0.85 -4.51
N ILE A 64 -2.02 0.95 -5.14
CA ILE A 64 -1.84 0.64 -6.55
C ILE A 64 -0.53 -0.14 -6.78
N GLN A 65 -0.50 -1.01 -7.79
CA GLN A 65 0.72 -1.68 -8.27
C GLN A 65 0.62 -1.95 -9.77
N TRP A 66 1.74 -1.87 -10.48
CA TRP A 66 1.82 -2.29 -11.87
C TRP A 66 2.17 -3.78 -11.95
N ASP A 67 1.48 -4.52 -12.81
CA ASP A 67 1.90 -5.89 -13.12
C ASP A 67 2.93 -5.96 -14.25
N HIS A 68 3.47 -7.16 -14.46
CA HIS A 68 4.47 -7.42 -15.50
C HIS A 68 3.94 -7.26 -16.94
N ARG A 69 2.62 -7.15 -17.13
CA ARG A 69 1.98 -6.89 -18.43
C ARG A 69 1.76 -5.39 -18.67
N GLY A 70 2.13 -4.53 -17.71
CA GLY A 70 1.93 -3.09 -17.79
C GLY A 70 0.51 -2.67 -17.45
N ARG A 71 -0.26 -3.49 -16.72
CA ARG A 71 -1.61 -3.15 -16.26
C ARG A 71 -1.55 -2.60 -14.84
N LEU A 72 -2.40 -1.63 -14.52
CA LEU A 72 -2.45 -1.02 -13.21
C LEU A 72 -3.49 -1.72 -12.34
N TRP A 73 -3.05 -2.29 -11.23
CA TRP A 73 -3.93 -2.88 -10.23
C TRP A 73 -4.29 -1.82 -9.19
N VAL A 74 -5.58 -1.68 -8.88
CA VAL A 74 -6.09 -0.64 -7.99
C VAL A 74 -6.98 -1.25 -6.93
N LEU A 75 -6.53 -1.17 -5.68
CA LEU A 75 -7.33 -1.57 -4.53
C LEU A 75 -8.20 -0.39 -4.08
N CYS A 76 -9.49 -0.62 -3.97
CA CYS A 76 -10.49 0.40 -3.65
C CYS A 76 -11.21 0.08 -2.35
N THR A 77 -11.49 1.10 -1.53
CA THR A 77 -12.31 0.95 -0.33
C THR A 77 -13.43 2.00 -0.25
N LEU A 78 -14.67 1.55 -0.26
CA LEU A 78 -15.88 2.36 -0.16
C LEU A 78 -16.38 2.45 1.28
N ALA A 79 -16.09 1.43 2.10
CA ALA A 79 -16.58 1.31 3.47
C ALA A 79 -15.64 1.88 4.53
N TYR A 80 -14.64 2.67 4.15
CA TYR A 80 -13.67 3.23 5.09
C TYR A 80 -14.31 4.26 6.06
N ALA A 81 -14.02 4.25 7.36
CA ALA A 81 -13.09 3.40 8.12
C ALA A 81 -13.76 2.19 8.81
N GLN A 82 -15.04 1.95 8.53
CA GLN A 82 -15.82 0.83 9.07
C GLN A 82 -17.13 0.69 8.29
N LEU A 83 -17.57 -0.55 8.04
CA LEU A 83 -18.89 -0.83 7.51
C LEU A 83 -19.98 -0.32 8.45
N ARG A 84 -21.05 0.26 7.90
CA ARG A 84 -22.22 0.60 8.70
C ARG A 84 -23.00 -0.66 9.06
N PRO A 85 -23.70 -0.68 10.21
CA PRO A 85 -24.56 -1.80 10.57
C PRO A 85 -25.56 -2.13 9.44
N GLY A 86 -25.52 -3.38 8.95
CA GLY A 86 -26.38 -3.87 7.88
C GLY A 86 -25.82 -3.72 6.46
N GLU A 87 -24.68 -3.06 6.27
CA GLU A 87 -23.95 -3.08 5.00
C GLU A 87 -23.18 -4.40 4.84
N VAL A 88 -23.05 -4.83 3.60
CA VAL A 88 -22.24 -6.00 3.22
C VAL A 88 -20.92 -5.48 2.64
N PRO A 89 -19.77 -6.05 3.03
CA PRO A 89 -18.50 -5.69 2.41
C PRO A 89 -18.54 -5.93 0.90
N ASP A 90 -18.14 -4.93 0.12
CA ASP A 90 -18.10 -4.98 -1.34
C ASP A 90 -16.94 -4.15 -1.91
N ASP A 91 -15.86 -4.05 -1.14
CA ASP A 91 -14.61 -3.43 -1.60
C ASP A 91 -13.93 -4.35 -2.62
N LYS A 92 -13.17 -3.76 -3.55
CA LYS A 92 -12.72 -4.43 -4.77
C LYS A 92 -11.26 -4.15 -5.10
N LEU A 93 -10.64 -5.13 -5.75
CA LEU A 93 -9.36 -5.00 -6.45
C LEU A 93 -9.64 -5.02 -7.95
N TYR A 94 -9.26 -3.95 -8.63
CA TYR A 94 -9.43 -3.75 -10.07
C TYR A 94 -8.13 -3.97 -10.82
N ILE A 95 -8.23 -4.37 -12.09
CA ILE A 95 -7.17 -4.30 -13.10
C ILE A 95 -7.62 -3.29 -14.15
N LEU A 96 -6.79 -2.26 -14.36
CA LEU A 96 -6.98 -1.22 -15.37
C LEU A 96 -5.94 -1.43 -16.48
N GLU A 97 -6.42 -1.53 -17.71
CA GLU A 97 -5.61 -1.85 -18.89
C GLU A 97 -5.81 -0.76 -19.95
N ASP A 98 -4.70 -0.34 -20.54
CA ASP A 98 -4.63 0.47 -21.76
C ASP A 98 -4.47 -0.51 -22.93
N THR A 99 -5.51 -0.69 -23.74
CA THR A 99 -5.51 -1.68 -24.82
C THR A 99 -5.03 -1.14 -26.16
N ASP A 100 -4.92 0.18 -26.31
CA ASP A 100 -4.49 0.85 -27.54
C ASP A 100 -3.12 1.53 -27.47
N GLY A 101 -2.54 1.61 -26.27
CA GLY A 101 -1.19 2.11 -25.99
C GLY A 101 -1.08 3.63 -26.00
N ASP A 102 -2.20 4.36 -25.82
CA ASP A 102 -2.21 5.82 -25.78
C ASP A 102 -1.79 6.42 -24.41
N GLY A 103 -1.54 5.56 -23.43
CA GLY A 103 -1.19 5.93 -22.07
C GLY A 103 -2.40 6.20 -21.17
N ARG A 104 -3.60 5.76 -21.56
CA ARG A 104 -4.83 5.82 -20.78
C ARG A 104 -5.50 4.46 -20.72
N ALA A 105 -5.98 4.09 -19.54
CA ALA A 105 -6.79 2.90 -19.40
C ALA A 105 -8.13 3.09 -20.10
N ASP A 106 -8.51 2.11 -20.91
CA ASP A 106 -9.79 2.02 -21.62
C ASP A 106 -10.62 0.82 -21.13
N ARG A 107 -10.02 -0.06 -20.32
CA ARG A 107 -10.62 -1.28 -19.81
C ARG A 107 -10.42 -1.39 -18.29
N SER A 108 -11.49 -1.82 -17.62
CA SER A 108 -11.53 -2.07 -16.18
C SER A 108 -12.12 -3.45 -15.91
N ILE A 109 -11.42 -4.23 -15.09
CA ILE A 109 -11.79 -5.59 -14.71
C ILE A 109 -11.82 -5.65 -13.18
N VAL A 110 -12.90 -6.17 -12.61
CA VAL A 110 -12.92 -6.53 -11.18
C VAL A 110 -12.22 -7.87 -11.05
N PHE A 111 -11.01 -7.87 -10.47
CA PHE A 111 -10.25 -9.09 -10.22
C PHE A 111 -10.76 -9.80 -8.97
N ALA A 112 -10.96 -9.07 -7.88
CA ALA A 112 -11.53 -9.60 -6.64
C ALA A 112 -12.55 -8.62 -6.04
N ASP A 113 -13.63 -9.15 -5.47
CA ASP A 113 -14.70 -8.40 -4.80
C ASP A 113 -15.03 -8.99 -3.42
N GLY A 114 -16.04 -8.41 -2.75
CA GLY A 114 -16.47 -8.86 -1.42
C GLY A 114 -15.35 -8.73 -0.37
N LEU A 115 -14.43 -7.78 -0.57
CA LEU A 115 -13.38 -7.46 0.40
C LEU A 115 -13.98 -6.60 1.51
N ASP A 116 -13.47 -6.80 2.72
CA ASP A 116 -13.88 -6.03 3.90
C ASP A 116 -12.76 -5.09 4.32
N MET A 117 -12.86 -3.84 3.86
CA MET A 117 -11.95 -2.75 4.20
C MET A 117 -10.48 -3.15 4.01
N PRO A 118 -10.08 -3.46 2.77
CA PRO A 118 -8.73 -3.88 2.48
C PRO A 118 -7.77 -2.69 2.60
N THR A 119 -6.58 -2.92 3.15
CA THR A 119 -5.64 -1.86 3.57
C THR A 119 -4.30 -1.89 2.83
N GLY A 120 -4.14 -2.82 1.89
CA GLY A 120 -2.99 -2.91 1.00
C GLY A 120 -2.95 -4.25 0.29
N PHE A 121 -2.20 -4.32 -0.81
CA PHE A 121 -1.99 -5.56 -1.53
C PHE A 121 -0.60 -5.64 -2.16
N ALA A 122 -0.17 -6.85 -2.52
CA ALA A 122 1.01 -7.10 -3.33
C ALA A 122 0.76 -8.20 -4.37
N LEU A 123 1.31 -8.02 -5.56
CA LEU A 123 1.28 -9.05 -6.62
C LEU A 123 2.45 -10.02 -6.44
N GLY A 124 2.18 -11.32 -6.46
CA GLY A 124 3.22 -12.33 -6.31
C GLY A 124 2.67 -13.74 -6.11
N HIS A 125 3.51 -14.75 -6.34
CA HIS A 125 3.14 -16.18 -6.17
C HIS A 125 1.87 -16.60 -6.91
N GLY A 126 1.62 -16.03 -8.10
CA GLY A 126 0.50 -16.40 -8.96
C GLY A 126 -0.83 -15.71 -8.62
N GLY A 127 -0.83 -14.67 -7.78
CA GLY A 127 -2.05 -13.95 -7.43
C GLY A 127 -1.78 -12.62 -6.72
N ALA A 128 -2.81 -12.12 -6.05
CA ALA A 128 -2.73 -10.95 -5.20
C ALA A 128 -2.86 -11.32 -3.72
N TRP A 129 -1.93 -10.81 -2.92
CA TRP A 129 -1.93 -10.91 -1.47
C TRP A 129 -2.56 -9.65 -0.92
N ILE A 130 -3.63 -9.76 -0.13
CA ILE A 130 -4.42 -8.59 0.31
C ILE A 130 -4.55 -8.62 1.83
N ALA A 131 -4.25 -7.49 2.47
CA ALA A 131 -4.57 -7.29 3.88
C ALA A 131 -6.04 -6.89 4.02
N VAL A 132 -6.82 -7.67 4.77
CA VAL A 132 -8.27 -7.50 4.95
C VAL A 132 -8.61 -7.74 6.43
N GLY A 133 -8.83 -6.67 7.19
CA GLY A 133 -9.11 -6.78 8.62
C GLY A 133 -8.02 -7.54 9.40
N PRO A 134 -8.34 -8.65 10.10
CA PRO A 134 -7.38 -9.46 10.85
C PRO A 134 -6.61 -10.47 9.98
N ASP A 135 -6.89 -10.49 8.67
CA ASP A 135 -6.45 -11.55 7.76
C ASP A 135 -5.48 -11.02 6.69
N LEU A 136 -4.51 -11.86 6.35
CA LEU A 136 -3.79 -11.78 5.08
C LEU A 136 -4.36 -12.87 4.18
N ILE A 137 -5.03 -12.47 3.10
CA ILE A 137 -5.60 -13.39 2.11
C ILE A 137 -4.72 -13.48 0.87
N HIS A 138 -4.75 -14.62 0.19
CA HIS A 138 -4.20 -14.81 -1.15
C HIS A 138 -5.35 -15.15 -2.09
N VAL A 139 -5.55 -14.30 -3.10
CA VAL A 139 -6.55 -14.49 -4.17
C VAL A 139 -5.85 -14.80 -5.48
N ARG A 140 -6.33 -15.81 -6.21
CA ARG A 140 -5.71 -16.32 -7.44
C ARG A 140 -6.77 -16.52 -8.52
N ASP A 141 -6.32 -16.36 -9.76
CA ASP A 141 -7.04 -16.69 -10.99
C ASP A 141 -6.42 -17.98 -11.55
N ALA A 142 -7.18 -19.08 -11.54
CA ALA A 142 -6.68 -20.38 -11.97
C ALA A 142 -7.00 -20.71 -13.43
N ASP A 143 -7.93 -19.99 -14.07
CA ASP A 143 -8.35 -20.24 -15.46
C ASP A 143 -7.88 -19.17 -16.46
N GLY A 144 -7.30 -18.07 -15.98
CA GLY A 144 -6.66 -17.02 -16.75
C GLY A 144 -7.64 -16.00 -17.34
N ASP A 145 -8.84 -15.87 -16.79
CA ASP A 145 -9.86 -14.92 -17.24
C ASP A 145 -9.74 -13.50 -16.63
N ASP A 146 -8.67 -13.26 -15.86
CA ASP A 146 -8.40 -12.04 -15.09
C ASP A 146 -9.44 -11.80 -13.96
N ARG A 147 -10.03 -12.87 -13.42
CA ARG A 147 -10.87 -12.86 -12.22
C ARG A 147 -10.43 -13.93 -11.23
N ALA A 148 -10.41 -13.56 -9.95
CA ALA A 148 -10.05 -14.49 -8.90
C ALA A 148 -11.15 -15.54 -8.70
N ASP A 149 -10.79 -16.82 -8.82
CA ASP A 149 -11.65 -17.98 -8.57
C ASP A 149 -11.26 -18.73 -7.27
N GLN A 150 -10.10 -18.39 -6.69
CA GLN A 150 -9.61 -18.92 -5.43
C GLN A 150 -9.35 -17.81 -4.43
N ARG A 151 -9.80 -18.03 -3.19
CA ARG A 151 -9.53 -17.17 -2.04
C ARG A 151 -9.12 -18.02 -0.84
N GLU A 152 -7.96 -17.70 -0.28
CA GLU A 152 -7.37 -18.42 0.86
C GLU A 152 -7.01 -17.43 1.96
N VAL A 153 -7.44 -17.67 3.20
CA VAL A 153 -6.91 -16.95 4.38
C VAL A 153 -5.59 -17.62 4.74
N VAL A 154 -4.47 -16.95 4.45
CA VAL A 154 -3.12 -17.53 4.64
C VAL A 154 -2.62 -17.31 6.06
N LEU A 155 -2.90 -16.13 6.63
CA LEU A 155 -2.63 -15.81 8.03
C LEU A 155 -3.83 -15.07 8.62
N THR A 156 -4.11 -15.33 9.89
CA THR A 156 -5.14 -14.63 10.67
C THR A 156 -4.62 -14.34 12.08
N GLY A 157 -5.30 -13.46 12.80
CA GLY A 157 -4.91 -13.04 14.15
C GLY A 157 -4.13 -11.73 14.20
N PHE A 158 -4.14 -10.95 13.11
CA PHE A 158 -3.66 -9.58 13.15
C PHE A 158 -4.65 -8.69 13.92
N GLY A 159 -4.12 -7.72 14.66
CA GLY A 159 -4.91 -6.80 15.46
C GLY A 159 -5.71 -5.81 14.59
N THR A 160 -6.94 -5.54 15.00
CA THR A 160 -7.88 -4.63 14.34
C THR A 160 -8.44 -3.55 15.27
N GLY A 161 -7.72 -3.25 16.36
CA GLY A 161 -8.17 -2.32 17.40
C GLY A 161 -8.35 -0.87 16.91
N ASP A 162 -7.64 -0.50 15.85
CA ASP A 162 -7.81 0.74 15.09
C ASP A 162 -7.65 0.43 13.60
N THR A 163 -8.73 0.56 12.84
CA THR A 163 -8.78 0.20 11.42
C THR A 163 -7.82 1.02 10.56
N HIS A 164 -7.39 2.19 11.04
CA HIS A 164 -6.38 3.05 10.40
C HIS A 164 -4.95 2.48 10.52
N GLN A 165 -4.78 1.45 11.33
CA GLN A 165 -3.50 0.89 11.77
C GLN A 165 -3.42 -0.63 11.61
N ASN A 166 -4.36 -1.20 10.84
CA ASN A 166 -4.32 -2.59 10.41
C ASN A 166 -3.04 -2.88 9.61
N ILE A 167 -2.81 -4.17 9.34
CA ILE A 167 -1.73 -4.55 8.46
C ILE A 167 -1.88 -3.91 7.08
N SER A 168 -0.80 -3.37 6.50
CA SER A 168 -0.87 -2.59 5.26
C SER A 168 0.48 -2.54 4.54
N ASN A 169 0.52 -1.91 3.36
CA ASN A 169 1.76 -1.63 2.62
C ASN A 169 2.58 -2.88 2.29
N LEU A 170 1.92 -3.81 1.62
CA LEU A 170 2.49 -5.10 1.24
C LEU A 170 3.46 -4.93 0.07
N ILE A 171 4.66 -5.51 0.18
CA ILE A 171 5.65 -5.56 -0.89
C ILE A 171 6.44 -6.86 -0.85
N PHE A 172 6.66 -7.49 -2.00
CA PHE A 172 7.56 -8.63 -2.11
C PHE A 172 9.00 -8.18 -2.35
N ASP A 173 9.96 -8.84 -1.71
CA ASP A 173 11.36 -8.77 -2.11
C ASP A 173 11.70 -9.76 -3.23
N ALA A 174 12.89 -9.61 -3.82
CA ALA A 174 13.39 -10.51 -4.85
C ALA A 174 13.63 -11.96 -4.35
N GLY A 175 13.68 -12.17 -3.02
CA GLY A 175 13.77 -13.49 -2.39
C GLY A 175 12.41 -14.19 -2.22
N GLY A 176 11.31 -13.50 -2.54
CA GLY A 176 9.93 -13.98 -2.41
C GLY A 176 9.33 -13.79 -1.02
N PHE A 177 9.99 -13.04 -0.12
CA PHE A 177 9.43 -12.67 1.18
C PHE A 177 8.48 -11.49 1.04
N LEU A 178 7.34 -11.56 1.72
CA LEU A 178 6.37 -10.49 1.80
C LEU A 178 6.65 -9.62 3.04
N TYR A 179 6.83 -8.32 2.84
CA TYR A 179 6.94 -7.33 3.91
C TYR A 179 5.67 -6.53 3.99
N PHE A 180 5.23 -6.22 5.21
CA PHE A 180 4.07 -5.38 5.47
C PHE A 180 4.14 -4.79 6.88
N SER A 181 3.42 -3.71 7.10
CA SER A 181 3.49 -2.95 8.34
C SER A 181 2.25 -3.14 9.21
N GLN A 182 2.31 -2.69 10.46
CA GLN A 182 1.18 -2.60 11.40
C GLN A 182 1.38 -1.36 12.30
N GLY A 183 0.30 -0.70 12.72
CA GLY A 183 0.35 0.50 13.56
C GLY A 183 0.15 0.27 15.08
N LEU A 184 0.22 1.36 15.84
CA LEU A 184 0.35 1.42 17.29
C LEU A 184 -0.73 0.68 18.09
N HIS A 185 -1.99 0.76 17.66
CA HIS A 185 -3.17 0.26 18.38
C HIS A 185 -3.60 -1.14 17.94
N SER A 186 -2.78 -1.81 17.12
CA SER A 186 -3.00 -3.19 16.70
C SER A 186 -2.16 -4.11 17.57
N PHE A 187 -2.79 -5.16 18.10
CA PHE A 187 -2.16 -6.21 18.90
C PHE A 187 -2.35 -7.54 18.19
N SER A 188 -1.27 -8.11 17.66
CA SER A 188 -1.32 -9.27 16.78
C SER A 188 -0.76 -10.50 17.46
N GLN A 189 -1.48 -11.62 17.32
CA GLN A 189 -1.06 -12.95 17.74
C GLN A 189 -1.40 -13.93 16.62
N VAL A 190 -0.42 -14.18 15.76
CA VAL A 190 -0.60 -14.99 14.56
C VAL A 190 0.03 -16.36 14.80
N GLU A 191 -0.78 -17.41 14.73
CA GLU A 191 -0.29 -18.78 14.80
C GLU A 191 0.26 -19.23 13.45
N THR A 192 1.43 -19.85 13.47
CA THR A 192 2.08 -20.43 12.31
C THR A 192 2.60 -21.83 12.65
N PRO A 193 2.99 -22.67 11.67
CA PRO A 193 3.69 -23.93 11.94
C PRO A 193 4.98 -23.78 12.75
N TRP A 194 5.51 -22.56 12.88
CA TRP A 194 6.72 -22.22 13.64
C TRP A 194 6.42 -21.66 15.04
N GLY A 195 5.16 -21.67 15.44
CA GLY A 195 4.67 -21.11 16.70
C GLY A 195 3.96 -19.77 16.52
N VAL A 196 3.67 -19.12 17.65
CA VAL A 196 2.93 -17.86 17.68
C VAL A 196 3.88 -16.68 17.48
N SER A 197 3.67 -15.93 16.41
CA SER A 197 4.34 -14.66 16.14
C SER A 197 3.53 -13.52 16.76
N ARG A 198 4.19 -12.62 17.49
CA ARG A 198 3.53 -11.55 18.27
C ARG A 198 4.04 -10.17 17.87
N GLY A 199 3.11 -9.23 17.83
CA GLY A 199 3.38 -7.82 17.57
C GLY A 199 2.48 -6.96 18.44
N ASP A 200 3.06 -6.41 19.51
CA ASP A 200 2.29 -5.79 20.60
C ASP A 200 1.97 -4.30 20.39
N THR A 201 2.33 -3.70 19.23
CA THR A 201 2.02 -2.31 18.84
C THR A 201 2.37 -2.11 17.34
N ALA A 202 2.98 -0.98 16.97
CA ALA A 202 3.51 -0.72 15.65
C ALA A 202 4.81 -1.48 15.40
N GLY A 203 4.99 -1.88 14.15
CA GLY A 203 6.15 -2.61 13.68
C GLY A 203 5.94 -3.04 12.24
N PHE A 204 6.74 -4.00 11.80
CA PHE A 204 6.60 -4.56 10.47
C PHE A 204 6.96 -6.03 10.50
N TRP A 205 6.43 -6.75 9.53
CA TRP A 205 6.48 -8.18 9.43
C TRP A 205 7.28 -8.56 8.20
N ARG A 206 7.97 -9.70 8.28
CA ARG A 206 8.46 -10.42 7.11
C ARG A 206 7.83 -11.80 7.10
N PHE A 207 7.14 -12.13 6.03
CA PHE A 207 6.48 -13.41 5.84
C PHE A 207 7.15 -14.19 4.71
N ASP A 208 7.50 -15.45 4.99
CA ASP A 208 7.90 -16.43 3.97
C ASP A 208 6.70 -17.32 3.63
N PRO A 209 6.05 -17.14 2.47
CA PRO A 209 4.90 -17.95 2.07
C PRO A 209 5.25 -19.41 1.77
N ARG A 210 6.51 -19.74 1.52
CA ARG A 210 6.92 -21.11 1.13
C ARG A 210 6.96 -22.08 2.32
N VAL A 211 7.19 -21.54 3.51
CA VAL A 211 7.27 -22.30 4.76
C VAL A 211 6.30 -21.79 5.82
N THR A 212 5.45 -20.81 5.48
CA THR A 212 4.48 -20.17 6.38
C THR A 212 5.14 -19.64 7.65
N ARG A 213 6.25 -18.91 7.51
CA ARG A 213 6.98 -18.33 8.63
C ARG A 213 6.77 -16.82 8.69
N LEU A 214 6.33 -16.31 9.84
CA LEU A 214 6.11 -14.89 10.08
C LEU A 214 7.10 -14.37 11.13
N ASP A 215 8.04 -13.53 10.71
CA ASP A 215 9.03 -12.91 11.60
C ASP A 215 8.60 -11.47 11.96
N PRO A 216 8.53 -11.12 13.26
CA PRO A 216 8.25 -9.76 13.72
C PRO A 216 9.52 -8.92 13.81
N PHE A 217 9.47 -7.68 13.32
CA PHE A 217 10.57 -6.73 13.43
C PHE A 217 10.10 -5.33 13.84
N GLY A 218 10.98 -4.60 14.51
CA GLY A 218 10.68 -3.24 14.98
C GLY A 218 9.65 -3.18 16.12
N PHE A 219 9.21 -4.30 16.68
CA PHE A 219 8.30 -4.32 17.83
C PHE A 219 9.07 -4.20 19.16
N PRO A 220 8.48 -3.55 20.18
CA PRO A 220 7.35 -2.62 20.09
C PRO A 220 7.80 -1.23 19.61
N SER A 221 7.18 -0.74 18.53
CA SER A 221 7.25 0.65 18.03
C SER A 221 8.66 1.27 17.88
N LYS A 222 9.65 0.47 17.50
CA LYS A 222 11.07 0.86 17.39
C LYS A 222 11.45 1.60 16.12
N VAL A 223 10.57 1.57 15.15
CA VAL A 223 10.75 2.25 13.85
C VAL A 223 9.74 3.37 13.68
N SER A 224 8.51 3.22 14.13
CA SER A 224 7.44 4.20 13.89
C SER A 224 6.23 3.82 14.73
N GLN A 225 5.37 4.80 15.07
CA GLN A 225 4.05 4.55 15.67
C GLN A 225 2.98 4.17 14.62
N ASN A 226 3.15 4.57 13.37
CA ASN A 226 2.30 4.09 12.27
C ASN A 226 3.13 3.98 11.00
N PRO A 227 3.90 2.88 10.84
CA PRO A 227 4.65 2.62 9.62
C PRO A 227 3.64 2.40 8.49
N CYS A 228 3.54 3.38 7.60
CA CYS A 228 2.60 3.37 6.48
C CYS A 228 3.31 3.43 5.12
N GLY A 229 4.66 3.48 5.10
CA GLY A 229 5.42 3.22 3.89
C GLY A 229 6.45 2.12 4.15
N VAL A 230 6.52 1.17 3.25
CA VAL A 230 7.56 0.13 3.21
C VAL A 230 8.10 0.12 1.78
N ALA A 231 9.41 0.35 1.64
CA ALA A 231 10.10 0.31 0.36
C ALA A 231 11.35 -0.57 0.47
N LEU A 232 11.69 -1.22 -0.65
CA LEU A 232 12.87 -2.05 -0.79
C LEU A 232 13.72 -1.50 -1.93
N ASP A 233 15.02 -1.35 -1.71
CA ASP A 233 15.93 -1.06 -2.82
C ASP A 233 16.22 -2.33 -3.64
N ARG A 234 16.94 -2.16 -4.75
CA ARG A 234 17.37 -3.26 -5.63
C ARG A 234 18.26 -4.32 -4.96
N TRP A 235 18.79 -4.05 -3.77
CA TRP A 235 19.59 -4.97 -2.97
C TRP A 235 18.81 -5.62 -1.83
N GLY A 236 17.51 -5.31 -1.70
CA GLY A 236 16.63 -5.80 -0.64
C GLY A 236 16.78 -5.03 0.67
N ALA A 237 17.41 -3.85 0.66
CA ALA A 237 17.50 -3.01 1.84
C ALA A 237 16.15 -2.35 2.12
N LEU A 238 15.69 -2.47 3.36
CA LEU A 238 14.37 -2.06 3.81
C LEU A 238 14.38 -0.61 4.29
N PHE A 239 13.45 0.18 3.79
CA PHE A 239 13.14 1.52 4.23
C PHE A 239 11.70 1.59 4.75
N VAL A 240 11.52 2.23 5.90
CA VAL A 240 10.20 2.39 6.51
C VAL A 240 9.89 3.88 6.70
N LYS A 241 8.72 4.28 6.20
CA LYS A 241 8.17 5.61 6.41
C LYS A 241 7.07 5.56 7.46
N SER A 242 7.20 6.43 8.46
CA SER A 242 6.16 6.74 9.43
C SER A 242 5.17 7.75 8.86
N ASN A 243 3.95 7.79 9.40
CA ASN A 243 3.05 8.91 9.19
C ASN A 243 3.67 10.25 9.65
N GLY A 244 4.60 10.22 10.61
CA GLY A 244 5.42 11.38 10.99
C GLY A 244 6.41 11.81 9.89
N PRO A 245 7.28 12.81 10.15
CA PRO A 245 8.16 13.33 9.12
C PRO A 245 9.29 12.36 8.76
N HIS A 246 9.67 11.44 9.63
CA HIS A 246 10.93 10.70 9.50
C HIS A 246 10.89 9.53 8.50
N LEU A 247 12.04 9.25 7.88
CA LEU A 247 12.33 8.08 7.03
C LEU A 247 13.47 7.25 7.65
N CYS A 248 13.26 5.94 7.78
CA CYS A 248 14.18 5.04 8.46
C CYS A 248 14.76 3.98 7.52
N PHE A 249 16.08 3.78 7.56
CA PHE A 249 16.74 2.61 7.01
C PHE A 249 16.59 1.44 8.00
N ALA A 250 15.59 0.59 7.79
CA ALA A 250 15.16 -0.43 8.74
C ALA A 250 15.94 -1.76 8.64
N THR A 251 16.76 -1.95 7.60
CA THR A 251 17.58 -3.17 7.40
C THR A 251 18.37 -3.62 8.64
N PRO A 252 19.05 -2.73 9.40
CA PRO A 252 19.77 -3.13 10.61
C PRO A 252 18.85 -3.71 11.71
N GLY A 253 17.55 -3.47 11.63
CA GLY A 253 16.52 -3.95 12.53
C GLY A 253 15.96 -5.32 12.18
N LEU A 254 16.39 -5.93 11.07
CA LEU A 254 16.00 -7.28 10.64
C LEU A 254 16.73 -8.39 11.43
N ILE A 255 16.89 -8.17 12.74
CA ILE A 255 17.57 -9.07 13.65
C ILE A 255 16.62 -9.37 14.80
N ALA A 256 16.30 -10.66 14.99
CA ALA A 256 15.53 -11.09 16.15
C ALA A 256 16.32 -10.78 17.43
N THR A 257 15.72 -9.99 18.33
CA THR A 257 16.35 -9.59 19.59
C THR A 257 15.31 -9.39 20.68
N THR A 258 15.68 -9.72 21.91
CA THR A 258 14.92 -9.38 23.12
C THR A 258 15.29 -8.01 23.69
N HIS A 259 16.29 -7.34 23.11
CA HIS A 259 16.78 -6.02 23.53
C HIS A 259 16.67 -5.01 22.38
N PRO A 260 15.46 -4.71 21.90
CA PRO A 260 15.28 -3.77 20.80
C PRO A 260 15.75 -2.36 21.16
N ARG A 261 16.39 -1.68 20.21
CA ARG A 261 16.72 -0.25 20.29
C ARG A 261 15.81 0.55 19.37
N GLU A 262 15.59 1.81 19.70
CA GLU A 262 14.87 2.75 18.84
C GLU A 262 15.67 3.01 17.57
N LEU A 263 15.35 2.32 16.46
CA LEU A 263 16.05 2.44 15.18
C LEU A 263 16.06 3.88 14.69
N MET A 264 14.98 4.62 14.93
CA MET A 264 14.87 6.03 14.52
C MET A 264 15.99 6.91 15.06
N GLN A 265 16.61 6.56 16.19
CA GLN A 265 17.66 7.38 16.78
C GLN A 265 18.99 7.29 16.02
N PHE A 266 19.24 6.20 15.29
CA PHE A 266 20.54 5.96 14.66
C PHE A 266 20.47 5.49 13.21
N ALA A 267 19.29 5.16 12.70
CA ALA A 267 19.06 4.69 11.34
C ALA A 267 18.07 5.59 10.56
N GLN A 268 17.75 6.78 11.08
CA GLN A 268 17.04 7.79 10.31
C GLN A 268 17.94 8.31 9.18
N VAL A 269 17.45 8.26 7.95
CA VAL A 269 18.19 8.67 6.74
C VAL A 269 17.57 9.87 6.03
N GLY A 270 16.40 10.33 6.49
CA GLY A 270 15.75 11.51 5.92
C GLY A 270 14.51 11.92 6.69
N GLN A 271 13.89 13.02 6.24
CA GLN A 271 12.60 13.47 6.74
C GLN A 271 11.86 14.34 5.71
N THR A 272 10.53 14.32 5.76
CA THR A 272 9.63 15.20 5.01
C THR A 272 9.30 16.47 5.82
N PRO A 273 8.88 17.58 5.17
CA PRO A 273 8.50 18.82 5.87
C PRO A 273 7.30 18.68 6.83
N GLY A 274 6.52 17.61 6.70
CA GLY A 274 5.34 17.34 7.53
C GLY A 274 4.92 15.88 7.48
N LYS A 275 3.67 15.62 7.86
CA LYS A 275 3.05 14.29 7.80
C LYS A 275 3.09 13.76 6.36
N SER A 276 3.54 12.53 6.17
CA SER A 276 3.55 11.87 4.87
C SER A 276 3.39 10.37 5.09
N MET A 277 2.63 9.68 4.24
CA MET A 277 2.17 8.32 4.53
C MET A 277 2.92 7.24 3.75
N GLY A 278 3.99 7.56 3.02
CA GLY A 278 4.66 6.59 2.16
C GLY A 278 6.05 7.04 1.72
N GLY A 279 6.74 6.13 1.08
CA GLY A 279 8.02 6.37 0.41
C GLY A 279 8.23 5.24 -0.58
N ASP A 280 8.75 5.57 -1.74
CA ASP A 280 9.09 4.60 -2.77
C ASP A 280 10.49 4.95 -3.32
N ILE A 281 11.13 3.98 -3.95
CA ILE A 281 12.44 4.13 -4.57
C ILE A 281 12.22 4.08 -6.08
N VAL A 282 12.54 5.19 -6.75
CA VAL A 282 12.36 5.29 -8.19
C VAL A 282 13.72 5.27 -8.86
N GLU A 283 14.08 4.12 -9.42
CA GLU A 283 15.28 3.94 -10.24
C GLU A 283 14.85 3.60 -11.67
N SER A 284 15.25 4.41 -12.64
CA SER A 284 14.95 4.13 -14.04
C SER A 284 15.91 4.89 -14.94
N ALA A 285 16.48 4.23 -15.95
CA ALA A 285 17.22 4.92 -17.02
C ALA A 285 16.35 5.99 -17.73
N HIS A 286 15.04 5.91 -17.56
CA HIS A 286 14.08 6.92 -17.97
C HIS A 286 13.79 7.97 -16.90
N LEU A 287 14.63 8.23 -15.91
CA LEU A 287 14.52 9.40 -15.01
C LEU A 287 15.72 10.35 -15.18
N PRO A 288 15.60 11.63 -14.80
CA PRO A 288 16.76 12.53 -14.79
C PRO A 288 17.80 12.09 -13.76
N ASP A 289 19.07 12.42 -13.94
CA ASP A 289 20.14 12.04 -13.00
C ASP A 289 19.98 12.70 -11.62
N TRP A 290 19.28 13.83 -11.53
CA TRP A 290 19.15 14.58 -10.28
C TRP A 290 18.15 13.95 -9.28
N ILE A 291 17.26 13.06 -9.76
CA ILE A 291 16.23 12.40 -8.92
C ILE A 291 16.60 10.95 -8.56
N GLN A 292 17.67 10.40 -9.15
CA GLN A 292 18.11 9.02 -8.97
C GLN A 292 19.37 8.91 -8.10
#